data_AF-A0A1C7NG83-F1
#
_entry.id   AF-A0A1C7NG83-F1
#
_cell.length_a   1.000
_cell.length_b   1.000
_cell.length_c   1.000
_cell.angle_alpha   90.00
_cell.angle_beta   90.00
_cell.angle_gamma   90.00
#
_symmetry.space_group_name_H-M   'P 1'
#
loop_
_entity.id
_entity.type
_entity.pdbx_description
1 polymer ?
#
loop_
_entity_poly.entity_id
_entity_poly.type
_entity_poly.pdbx_seq_one_letter_code
_entity_poly.pdbx_strand_id
1 'polypeptide(L)'
;MYSDNTSNRGSRGGGGRGRGRGRGGYNNNTNHHYNNNNNTNNNHTNNVPITSRLGPVGGKAFSSNSYNQGRNTRHRGNTEQFNNAFTSEDTDMNIEQEGGHVVVVSGYPPGAEEKILGFLKRKARGDWEALHIQNEHNGMQITVANQAMVDTLCRMNNYEFGKATLRIEGKESGYRPNSNRGNTNSNTRTSRPPAARSAFLAEFLEKRWNPQAGFLDMDDLPDTSHNISVVISKLLTEAKYLFGDSLITISFARNKLWSVSPLTKLADQFPNIQNLSIAENEIADFRKLDLLANRFPRLQELVLSGNPIQKNFSSDRYQKEVLSRFPTITFLDMQPVNEAPMAQTGTQELPVSVQPYFFDQDSSRSFAQDFLSTYFPLFDSNRVSLVDMYDAQAVFSSVFSKGNEHQNHAWGSSKMTPGQRMVVGNQNIIQRIQQLPQTVHDLSRPDKFVIDAWQTSYSETYPVVLFLTVHAEFAELPLGTPLQFDRNFILIPSNPGSRAHAAGWQYMILSDSLLIRTNKRY
;
A
#
# COMPACT_ATOMS: atom_id res chain seq x y z
N MET A 1 -50.30 -3.85 52.15
CA MET A 1 -50.98 -2.80 52.95
C MET A 1 -50.04 -2.41 54.07
N TYR A 2 -49.87 -1.10 54.34
CA TYR A 2 -48.89 -0.52 55.29
C TYR A 2 -47.41 -0.81 54.88
N SER A 3 -46.46 0.12 54.76
CA SER A 3 -46.07 1.33 55.53
C SER A 3 -45.28 1.00 56.81
N ASP A 4 -44.27 1.76 57.26
CA ASP A 4 -43.89 3.12 56.83
C ASP A 4 -42.41 3.53 57.14
N ASN A 5 -42.01 4.71 56.62
CA ASN A 5 -41.01 5.68 57.13
C ASN A 5 -39.70 5.19 57.83
N THR A 6 -38.53 5.25 57.17
CA THR A 6 -37.55 6.37 57.09
C THR A 6 -36.67 6.69 58.31
N SER A 7 -35.37 6.92 58.07
CA SER A 7 -34.72 8.17 58.48
C SER A 7 -33.55 8.53 57.55
N ASN A 8 -33.34 9.82 57.28
CA ASN A 8 -32.27 10.33 56.41
C ASN A 8 -31.83 11.72 56.88
N ARG A 9 -30.56 11.88 57.28
CA ARG A 9 -29.89 13.17 57.50
C ARG A 9 -28.40 13.04 57.18
N GLY A 10 -27.96 13.62 56.06
CA GLY A 10 -26.55 13.87 55.77
C GLY A 10 -26.07 15.23 56.28
N SER A 11 -24.85 15.62 55.91
CA SER A 11 -24.41 17.02 55.94
C SER A 11 -23.43 17.32 54.80
N ARG A 12 -23.25 18.60 54.50
CA ARG A 12 -22.42 19.14 53.40
C ARG A 12 -21.11 19.71 53.94
N GLY A 13 -20.05 19.78 53.13
CA GLY A 13 -18.96 20.73 53.40
C GLY A 13 -17.72 20.60 52.52
N GLY A 14 -17.18 21.75 52.10
CA GLY A 14 -15.75 21.92 51.77
C GLY A 14 -15.28 21.48 50.37
N GLY A 15 -15.03 22.45 49.49
CA GLY A 15 -14.19 22.26 48.30
C GLY A 15 -12.78 22.82 48.53
N GLY A 16 -11.77 22.29 47.84
CA GLY A 16 -10.39 22.79 47.90
C GLY A 16 -9.66 22.66 46.56
N ARG A 17 -9.09 23.76 46.07
CA ARG A 17 -8.24 23.79 44.85
C ARG A 17 -6.78 23.64 45.26
N GLY A 18 -6.05 22.69 44.67
CA GLY A 18 -4.60 22.54 44.84
C GLY A 18 -3.89 22.34 43.51
N ARG A 19 -3.01 23.28 43.11
CA ARG A 19 -2.07 23.11 41.99
C ARG A 19 -0.69 22.78 42.56
N GLY A 20 -0.12 21.63 42.20
CA GLY A 20 1.27 21.28 42.51
C GLY A 20 2.07 21.05 41.22
N ARG A 21 3.20 21.74 41.06
CA ARG A 21 4.16 21.51 39.96
C ARG A 21 5.34 20.72 40.50
N GLY A 22 5.60 19.53 39.95
CA GLY A 22 6.87 18.82 40.11
C GLY A 22 7.82 19.16 38.95
N ARG A 23 8.84 19.98 39.21
CA ARG A 23 10.06 20.05 38.38
C ARG A 23 11.19 19.39 39.17
N GLY A 24 11.84 18.40 38.58
CA GLY A 24 13.06 17.79 39.08
C GLY A 24 14.00 17.50 37.91
N GLY A 25 15.29 17.73 38.09
CA GLY A 25 16.32 17.56 37.06
C GLY A 25 17.71 17.85 37.64
N TYR A 26 18.70 17.89 36.75
CA TYR A 26 20.16 17.94 36.97
C TYR A 26 20.86 16.56 36.99
N ASN A 27 21.67 16.36 35.94
CA ASN A 27 23.14 16.12 35.96
C ASN A 27 23.71 14.87 36.70
N ASN A 28 24.86 14.31 36.30
CA ASN A 28 25.86 14.85 35.38
C ASN A 28 26.60 13.78 34.54
N ASN A 29 26.93 14.20 33.32
CA ASN A 29 28.13 13.93 32.53
C ASN A 29 29.22 13.00 33.12
N THR A 30 29.71 12.04 32.31
CA THR A 30 31.11 11.58 32.38
C THR A 30 31.64 11.38 30.96
N ASN A 31 32.81 11.92 30.67
CA ASN A 31 33.43 11.93 29.34
C ASN A 31 34.91 11.56 29.48
N HIS A 32 35.39 10.57 28.71
CA HIS A 32 36.82 10.25 28.66
C HIS A 32 37.28 9.88 27.24
N HIS A 33 38.53 10.22 26.98
CA HIS A 33 39.10 10.51 25.67
C HIS A 33 40.52 9.95 25.67
N TYR A 34 40.96 9.22 24.63
CA TYR A 34 42.37 8.84 24.51
C TYR A 34 42.85 8.69 23.06
N ASN A 35 43.93 9.42 22.78
CA ASN A 35 44.99 9.23 21.79
C ASN A 35 44.66 8.77 20.35
N ASN A 36 44.53 9.79 19.50
CA ASN A 36 45.34 9.96 18.29
C ASN A 36 46.80 9.43 18.40
N ASN A 37 47.31 8.67 17.39
CA ASN A 37 48.53 9.05 16.63
C ASN A 37 48.94 8.08 15.48
N ASN A 38 49.82 8.59 14.61
CA ASN A 38 50.80 7.90 13.74
C ASN A 38 50.34 7.09 12.51
N ASN A 39 49.99 7.83 11.46
CA ASN A 39 50.75 7.89 10.19
C ASN A 39 51.92 6.89 9.99
N THR A 40 51.90 6.11 8.90
CA THR A 40 53.11 5.85 8.08
C THR A 40 52.76 5.50 6.64
N ASN A 41 53.46 6.12 5.67
CA ASN A 41 53.49 5.66 4.28
C ASN A 41 54.26 4.34 4.16
N ASN A 42 53.91 3.51 3.18
CA ASN A 42 54.91 2.75 2.41
C ASN A 42 54.38 2.32 1.04
N ASN A 43 54.79 3.04 0.00
CA ASN A 43 54.82 2.48 -1.36
C ASN A 43 55.99 1.50 -1.45
N HIS A 44 55.78 0.30 -2.00
CA HIS A 44 56.82 -0.41 -2.75
C HIS A 44 56.20 -1.27 -3.86
N THR A 45 56.71 -1.09 -5.08
CA THR A 45 56.34 -1.83 -6.29
C THR A 45 57.20 -3.07 -6.45
N ASN A 46 56.68 -4.16 -7.04
CA ASN A 46 57.50 -5.22 -7.67
C ASN A 46 56.70 -6.16 -8.60
N ASN A 47 57.45 -6.90 -9.43
CA ASN A 47 57.05 -7.71 -10.60
C ASN A 47 57.60 -9.17 -10.44
N VAL A 48 57.33 -10.26 -11.18
CA VAL A 48 56.45 -10.78 -12.28
C VAL A 48 56.84 -12.30 -12.43
N PRO A 49 56.06 -13.30 -12.97
CA PRO A 49 54.92 -13.24 -13.90
C PRO A 49 53.67 -14.13 -13.60
N ILE A 50 52.60 -13.86 -14.36
CA ILE A 50 51.69 -14.78 -15.10
C ILE A 50 51.70 -16.30 -14.78
N THR A 51 50.53 -16.85 -14.42
CA THR A 51 50.00 -18.13 -14.98
C THR A 51 48.47 -18.14 -15.17
N SER A 52 48.03 -18.11 -16.43
CA SER A 52 46.82 -18.76 -17.02
C SER A 52 45.43 -18.78 -16.34
N ARG A 53 44.44 -18.22 -17.08
CA ARG A 53 43.10 -18.77 -17.41
C ARG A 53 42.06 -19.02 -16.28
N LEU A 54 41.08 -18.11 -16.18
CA LEU A 54 39.71 -18.23 -16.74
C LEU A 54 38.91 -16.96 -16.37
N GLY A 55 38.03 -16.46 -17.25
CA GLY A 55 37.39 -15.13 -17.11
C GLY A 55 35.87 -15.19 -16.92
N PRO A 56 35.26 -14.25 -16.17
CA PRO A 56 33.80 -14.08 -16.13
C PRO A 56 33.26 -13.20 -17.28
N VAL A 57 31.99 -13.43 -17.61
CA VAL A 57 31.17 -12.66 -18.56
C VAL A 57 31.11 -11.17 -18.17
N GLY A 58 31.11 -10.29 -19.17
CA GLY A 58 31.14 -8.84 -18.94
C GLY A 58 29.77 -8.18 -18.76
N GLY A 59 29.65 -7.33 -17.73
CA GLY A 59 28.59 -6.32 -17.60
C GLY A 59 29.21 -4.93 -17.49
N LYS A 60 29.04 -4.09 -18.52
CA LYS A 60 29.43 -2.66 -18.53
C LYS A 60 28.55 -1.88 -19.51
N ALA A 61 27.67 -1.01 -19.01
CA ALA A 61 26.87 -0.12 -19.86
C ALA A 61 26.63 1.30 -19.28
N PHE A 62 27.26 1.67 -18.16
CA PHE A 62 27.31 3.05 -17.67
C PHE A 62 28.76 3.56 -17.66
N SER A 63 29.14 4.26 -18.73
CA SER A 63 30.41 4.97 -18.84
C SER A 63 30.27 6.15 -19.80
N SER A 64 29.83 7.29 -19.26
CA SER A 64 29.72 8.58 -19.95
C SER A 64 31.11 9.23 -20.14
N ASN A 65 31.99 8.55 -20.88
CA ASN A 65 33.33 9.06 -21.14
C ASN A 65 33.30 10.08 -22.29
N SER A 66 33.76 11.30 -22.03
CA SER A 66 33.58 12.43 -22.94
C SER A 66 34.48 12.35 -24.18
N TYR A 67 33.88 12.47 -25.38
CA TYR A 67 34.62 12.63 -26.63
C TYR A 67 34.01 13.72 -27.51
N ASN A 68 34.37 14.97 -27.20
CA ASN A 68 34.12 16.10 -28.09
C ASN A 68 35.18 16.12 -29.21
N GLN A 69 34.94 15.38 -30.29
CA GLN A 69 35.69 15.50 -31.54
C GLN A 69 34.73 15.83 -32.70
N GLY A 70 34.76 17.09 -33.13
CA GLY A 70 33.91 17.56 -34.22
C GLY A 70 34.31 17.01 -35.59
N ARG A 71 33.32 16.69 -36.42
CA ARG A 71 33.48 16.52 -37.87
C ARG A 71 32.49 17.40 -38.62
N ASN A 72 33.02 18.27 -39.48
CA ASN A 72 32.23 19.10 -40.38
C ASN A 72 31.61 18.25 -41.50
N THR A 73 30.30 18.03 -41.46
CA THR A 73 29.51 17.58 -42.61
C THR A 73 28.29 18.48 -42.77
N ARG A 74 28.29 19.31 -43.82
CA ARG A 74 27.22 20.28 -44.09
C ARG A 74 26.01 19.60 -44.72
N HIS A 75 24.93 19.44 -43.96
CA HIS A 75 23.57 19.29 -44.49
C HIS A 75 22.66 20.31 -43.81
N ARG A 76 21.97 21.12 -44.61
CA ARG A 76 20.94 22.06 -44.15
C ARG A 76 19.59 21.32 -44.14
N GLY A 77 18.99 21.14 -42.97
CA GLY A 77 17.68 20.49 -42.84
C GLY A 77 17.10 20.58 -41.43
N ASN A 78 16.52 21.73 -41.07
CA ASN A 78 15.63 21.95 -39.91
C ASN A 78 16.04 21.27 -38.57
N THR A 79 17.31 21.39 -38.16
CA THR A 79 17.84 20.67 -36.98
C THR A 79 17.99 21.55 -35.72
N GLU A 80 17.04 22.46 -35.44
CA GLU A 80 17.14 23.39 -34.29
C GLU A 80 15.95 23.37 -33.30
N GLN A 81 14.87 22.62 -33.58
CA GLN A 81 13.61 22.74 -32.81
C GLN A 81 13.58 22.08 -31.42
N PHE A 82 14.43 21.08 -31.13
CA PHE A 82 14.32 20.29 -29.88
C PHE A 82 14.93 20.97 -28.63
N ASN A 83 15.53 22.16 -28.75
CA ASN A 83 16.30 22.79 -27.67
C ASN A 83 15.51 23.78 -26.78
N ASN A 84 14.29 24.20 -27.17
CA ASN A 84 13.56 25.27 -26.46
C ASN A 84 12.08 24.93 -26.23
N ALA A 85 11.85 24.10 -25.21
CA ALA A 85 10.59 23.80 -24.54
C ALA A 85 9.54 22.92 -25.26
N PHE A 86 8.74 22.18 -24.48
CA PHE A 86 7.49 21.55 -24.93
C PHE A 86 6.34 22.56 -24.84
N THR A 87 5.82 23.01 -25.99
CA THR A 87 4.62 23.88 -26.05
C THR A 87 3.31 23.08 -25.95
N SER A 88 2.18 23.80 -25.96
CA SER A 88 0.83 23.22 -26.04
C SER A 88 0.49 22.62 -27.41
N GLU A 89 1.26 23.00 -28.44
CA GLU A 89 1.10 22.50 -29.81
C GLU A 89 1.92 21.21 -30.01
N ASP A 90 3.17 21.17 -29.50
CA ASP A 90 4.02 19.96 -29.57
C ASP A 90 3.46 18.75 -28.79
N THR A 91 2.69 19.02 -27.74
CA THR A 91 2.03 18.00 -26.90
C THR A 91 0.62 17.62 -27.38
N ASP A 92 0.25 18.14 -28.56
CA ASP A 92 -1.08 18.26 -29.20
C ASP A 92 -2.24 17.77 -28.32
N MET A 93 -2.71 18.69 -27.49
CA MET A 93 -3.48 18.40 -26.28
C MET A 93 -4.98 18.25 -26.58
N ASN A 94 -5.35 17.20 -27.32
CA ASN A 94 -6.75 16.77 -27.47
C ASN A 94 -7.24 16.11 -26.16
N ILE A 95 -7.30 16.94 -25.11
CA ILE A 95 -7.55 16.60 -23.71
C ILE A 95 -8.96 17.04 -23.34
N GLU A 96 -9.75 16.10 -22.81
CA GLU A 96 -10.86 16.43 -21.93
C GLU A 96 -10.26 17.04 -20.65
N GLN A 97 -10.61 18.30 -20.33
CA GLN A 97 -9.89 19.10 -19.34
C GLN A 97 -10.06 18.62 -17.88
N GLU A 98 -9.34 17.57 -17.49
CA GLU A 98 -8.86 17.43 -16.10
C GLU A 98 -7.76 18.47 -15.87
N GLY A 99 -8.18 19.73 -15.70
CA GLY A 99 -7.30 20.84 -15.38
C GLY A 99 -6.60 20.64 -14.04
N GLY A 100 -5.33 21.06 -13.95
CA GLY A 100 -4.56 20.98 -12.71
C GLY A 100 -5.31 21.66 -11.56
N HIS A 101 -5.50 20.94 -10.46
CA HIS A 101 -6.29 21.35 -9.32
C HIS A 101 -5.59 22.48 -8.52
N VAL A 102 -5.77 23.72 -8.97
CA VAL A 102 -5.12 24.92 -8.41
C VAL A 102 -6.12 25.80 -7.65
N VAL A 103 -5.73 26.22 -6.45
CA VAL A 103 -6.45 27.16 -5.59
C VAL A 103 -5.62 28.43 -5.45
N VAL A 104 -6.23 29.60 -5.62
CA VAL A 104 -5.60 30.89 -5.36
C VAL A 104 -6.07 31.42 -4.01
N VAL A 105 -5.12 31.74 -3.14
CA VAL A 105 -5.35 32.32 -1.80
C VAL A 105 -4.82 33.75 -1.79
N SER A 106 -5.69 34.72 -1.52
CA SER A 106 -5.36 36.15 -1.46
C SER A 106 -6.02 36.82 -0.24
N GLY A 107 -5.73 38.11 -0.02
CA GLY A 107 -6.29 38.87 1.11
C GLY A 107 -5.58 38.67 2.46
N TYR A 108 -4.48 37.90 2.53
CA TYR A 108 -3.64 37.82 3.73
C TYR A 108 -2.66 39.01 3.81
N PRO A 109 -2.20 39.41 5.02
CA PRO A 109 -1.24 40.51 5.17
C PRO A 109 0.14 40.18 4.56
N PRO A 110 0.85 41.16 3.94
CA PRO A 110 2.21 40.95 3.43
C PRO A 110 3.15 40.34 4.47
N GLY A 111 3.94 39.34 4.07
CA GLY A 111 4.86 38.61 4.95
C GLY A 111 4.20 37.57 5.89
N ALA A 112 2.92 37.21 5.68
CA ALA A 112 2.22 36.19 6.46
C ALA A 112 2.21 34.77 5.83
N GLU A 113 2.99 34.53 4.78
CA GLU A 113 2.85 33.40 3.84
C GLU A 113 2.99 32.01 4.50
N GLU A 114 4.02 31.79 5.32
CA GLU A 114 4.15 30.54 6.09
C GLU A 114 3.00 30.35 7.09
N LYS A 115 2.50 31.46 7.66
CA LYS A 115 1.47 31.47 8.71
C LYS A 115 0.08 31.17 8.15
N ILE A 116 -0.21 31.60 6.92
CA ILE A 116 -1.45 31.23 6.22
C ILE A 116 -1.44 29.76 5.82
N LEU A 117 -0.36 29.22 5.24
CA LEU A 117 -0.28 27.78 4.91
C LEU A 117 -0.51 26.89 6.15
N GLY A 118 0.13 27.24 7.28
CA GLY A 118 -0.10 26.56 8.56
C GLY A 118 -1.52 26.74 9.12
N PHE A 119 -2.22 27.82 8.81
CA PHE A 119 -3.63 28.03 9.18
C PHE A 119 -4.57 27.18 8.33
N LEU A 120 -4.37 27.13 7.00
CA LEU A 120 -5.14 26.29 6.07
C LEU A 120 -5.05 24.82 6.47
N LYS A 121 -3.83 24.28 6.70
CA LYS A 121 -3.64 22.90 7.14
C LYS A 121 -4.37 22.58 8.46
N ARG A 122 -4.38 23.49 9.44
CA ARG A 122 -5.09 23.29 10.72
C ARG A 122 -6.61 23.40 10.63
N LYS A 123 -7.16 24.11 9.64
CA LYS A 123 -8.60 24.43 9.55
C LYS A 123 -9.37 23.53 8.59
N ALA A 124 -8.73 23.03 7.53
CA ALA A 124 -9.37 22.20 6.49
C ALA A 124 -9.90 20.83 6.99
N ARG A 125 -9.41 20.32 8.13
CA ARG A 125 -9.84 19.05 8.76
C ARG A 125 -9.80 17.83 7.82
N GLY A 126 -8.72 17.69 7.06
CA GLY A 126 -8.39 16.48 6.30
C GLY A 126 -6.92 16.46 5.92
N ASP A 127 -6.38 15.29 5.60
CA ASP A 127 -5.00 15.12 5.17
C ASP A 127 -4.83 15.61 3.73
N TRP A 128 -4.43 16.87 3.59
CA TRP A 128 -4.10 17.48 2.31
C TRP A 128 -2.69 18.10 2.34
N GLU A 129 -1.98 17.94 1.23
CA GLU A 129 -0.64 18.49 1.01
C GLU A 129 -0.68 19.36 -0.24
N ALA A 130 0.09 20.45 -0.23
CA ALA A 130 0.34 21.23 -1.45
C ALA A 130 1.37 20.48 -2.31
N LEU A 131 1.00 20.15 -3.55
CA LEU A 131 1.91 19.60 -4.55
C LEU A 131 2.84 20.67 -5.14
N HIS A 132 2.39 21.92 -5.15
CA HIS A 132 3.19 23.07 -5.59
C HIS A 132 2.65 24.34 -4.94
N ILE A 133 3.52 25.32 -4.67
CA ILE A 133 3.16 26.64 -4.16
C ILE A 133 3.91 27.70 -4.94
N GLN A 134 3.20 28.68 -5.48
CA GLN A 134 3.76 29.85 -6.14
C GLN A 134 3.19 31.13 -5.53
N ASN A 135 4.06 31.98 -4.99
CA ASN A 135 3.66 33.27 -4.43
C ASN A 135 3.75 34.31 -5.56
N GLU A 136 2.61 34.69 -6.12
CA GLU A 136 2.50 35.74 -7.13
C GLU A 136 2.10 37.08 -6.49
N HIS A 137 2.31 38.17 -7.23
CA HIS A 137 1.91 39.52 -6.83
C HIS A 137 0.40 39.69 -6.55
N ASN A 138 -0.44 38.71 -6.94
CA ASN A 138 -1.89 38.70 -6.73
C ASN A 138 -2.36 37.64 -5.70
N GLY A 139 -1.42 36.89 -5.08
CA GLY A 139 -1.72 35.87 -4.06
C GLY A 139 -0.90 34.59 -4.21
N MET A 140 -1.11 33.68 -3.26
CA MET A 140 -0.49 32.36 -3.22
C MET A 140 -1.32 31.36 -4.05
N GLN A 141 -0.78 30.87 -5.16
CA GLN A 141 -1.32 29.74 -5.88
C GLN A 141 -0.85 28.43 -5.23
N ILE A 142 -1.78 27.54 -4.91
CA ILE A 142 -1.56 26.24 -4.27
C ILE A 142 -2.11 25.15 -5.19
N THR A 143 -1.26 24.23 -5.64
CA THR A 143 -1.71 23.03 -6.38
C THR A 143 -1.96 21.89 -5.41
N VAL A 144 -3.07 21.17 -5.56
CA VAL A 144 -3.46 20.02 -4.72
C VAL A 144 -3.71 18.77 -5.57
N ALA A 145 -3.89 17.60 -4.92
CA ALA A 145 -3.86 16.30 -5.60
C ALA A 145 -5.17 15.90 -6.33
N ASN A 146 -6.31 16.50 -5.98
CA ASN A 146 -7.62 16.20 -6.59
C ASN A 146 -8.63 17.34 -6.36
N GLN A 147 -9.75 17.31 -7.09
CA GLN A 147 -10.81 18.32 -6.96
C GLN A 147 -11.43 18.36 -5.55
N ALA A 148 -11.54 17.24 -4.84
CA ALA A 148 -12.09 17.24 -3.48
C ALA A 148 -11.23 18.06 -2.49
N MET A 149 -9.91 18.19 -2.73
CA MET A 149 -9.03 19.10 -2.00
C MET A 149 -9.26 20.57 -2.39
N VAL A 150 -9.54 20.87 -3.66
CA VAL A 150 -9.94 22.21 -4.13
C VAL A 150 -11.21 22.66 -3.42
N ASP A 151 -12.26 21.83 -3.47
CA ASP A 151 -13.54 22.11 -2.82
C ASP A 151 -13.37 22.30 -1.30
N THR A 152 -12.50 21.51 -0.68
CA THR A 152 -12.19 21.60 0.76
C THR A 152 -11.49 22.91 1.14
N LEU A 153 -10.60 23.42 0.29
CA LEU A 153 -9.95 24.72 0.48
C LEU A 153 -10.91 25.88 0.15
N CYS A 154 -11.69 25.80 -0.92
CA CYS A 154 -12.68 26.82 -1.30
C CYS A 154 -13.80 26.99 -0.26
N ARG A 155 -14.14 25.96 0.53
CA ARG A 155 -15.01 26.08 1.73
C ARG A 155 -14.44 27.00 2.82
N MET A 156 -13.16 27.36 2.76
CA MET A 156 -12.53 28.34 3.65
C MET A 156 -12.49 29.77 3.08
N ASN A 157 -13.14 30.04 1.94
CA ASN A 157 -13.31 31.39 1.43
C ASN A 157 -14.06 32.27 2.46
N ASN A 158 -13.67 33.54 2.56
CA ASN A 158 -14.11 34.52 3.57
C ASN A 158 -13.76 34.19 5.04
N TYR A 159 -12.81 33.27 5.31
CA TYR A 159 -12.35 33.03 6.68
C TYR A 159 -11.50 34.20 7.20
N GLU A 160 -11.72 34.59 8.46
CA GLU A 160 -10.91 35.61 9.13
C GLU A 160 -9.51 35.08 9.51
N PHE A 161 -8.48 35.84 9.12
CA PHE A 161 -7.08 35.62 9.45
C PHE A 161 -6.51 36.88 10.11
N GLY A 162 -6.64 36.95 11.45
CA GLY A 162 -6.19 38.08 12.25
C GLY A 162 -7.12 39.29 12.13
N LYS A 163 -6.79 40.24 11.26
CA LYS A 163 -7.63 41.41 10.93
C LYS A 163 -8.00 41.47 9.44
N ALA A 164 -7.70 40.42 8.67
CA ALA A 164 -7.91 40.37 7.23
C ALA A 164 -8.78 39.18 6.85
N THR A 165 -9.59 39.33 5.82
CA THR A 165 -10.51 38.29 5.32
C THR A 165 -9.86 37.58 4.13
N LEU A 166 -9.72 36.26 4.23
CA LEU A 166 -9.13 35.45 3.17
C LEU A 166 -10.08 35.31 1.99
N ARG A 167 -9.56 35.52 0.78
CA ARG A 167 -10.25 35.22 -0.47
C ARG A 167 -9.63 33.97 -1.09
N ILE A 168 -10.41 32.90 -1.21
CA ILE A 168 -9.94 31.58 -1.66
C ILE A 168 -10.81 31.12 -2.83
N GLU A 169 -10.21 31.02 -4.01
CA GLU A 169 -10.90 30.75 -5.27
C GLU A 169 -10.21 29.61 -6.03
N GLY A 170 -10.99 28.65 -6.54
CA GLY A 170 -10.48 27.64 -7.45
C GLY A 170 -10.19 28.26 -8.81
N LYS A 171 -9.04 27.97 -9.41
CA LYS A 171 -8.63 28.51 -10.70
C LYS A 171 -9.26 27.72 -11.85
N GLU A 172 -10.58 27.83 -11.99
CA GLU A 172 -11.32 27.19 -13.07
C GLU A 172 -10.82 27.66 -14.45
N SER A 173 -10.61 26.71 -15.35
CA SER A 173 -10.49 26.99 -16.79
C SER A 173 -11.78 27.65 -17.26
N GLY A 174 -11.68 28.85 -17.85
CA GLY A 174 -12.75 29.83 -17.82
C GLY A 174 -14.04 29.43 -18.55
N TYR A 175 -15.04 28.93 -17.81
CA TYR A 175 -16.39 28.72 -18.32
C TYR A 175 -17.45 29.13 -17.28
N ARG A 176 -18.23 30.18 -17.56
CA ARG A 176 -19.37 30.56 -16.70
C ARG A 176 -20.59 29.70 -17.03
N PRO A 177 -21.15 28.93 -16.08
CA PRO A 177 -22.45 28.28 -16.28
C PRO A 177 -23.56 29.33 -16.31
N ASN A 178 -24.02 29.70 -17.50
CA ASN A 178 -25.13 30.65 -17.65
C ASN A 178 -26.45 29.99 -17.18
N SER A 179 -27.03 30.50 -16.10
CA SER A 179 -28.21 29.91 -15.49
C SER A 179 -29.48 30.21 -16.29
N ASN A 180 -29.87 29.32 -17.20
CA ASN A 180 -31.21 29.35 -17.77
C ASN A 180 -31.78 27.94 -18.03
N ARG A 181 -33.04 27.72 -17.62
CA ARG A 181 -33.71 26.43 -17.73
C ARG A 181 -34.28 26.24 -19.14
N GLY A 182 -33.74 25.29 -19.90
CA GLY A 182 -34.31 24.81 -21.16
C GLY A 182 -34.43 23.29 -21.16
N ASN A 183 -35.65 22.76 -21.04
CA ASN A 183 -35.90 21.32 -21.01
C ASN A 183 -36.09 20.77 -22.43
N THR A 184 -35.18 19.91 -22.91
CA THR A 184 -35.42 19.01 -24.04
C THR A 184 -34.60 17.72 -23.91
N ASN A 185 -35.27 16.58 -24.00
CA ASN A 185 -34.62 15.27 -24.18
C ASN A 185 -34.12 15.13 -25.63
N SER A 186 -32.88 14.67 -25.80
CA SER A 186 -32.50 13.88 -26.99
C SER A 186 -31.44 12.86 -26.62
N ASN A 187 -31.59 11.63 -27.09
CA ASN A 187 -30.80 10.48 -26.68
C ASN A 187 -29.96 9.99 -27.86
N THR A 188 -28.72 10.50 -28.01
CA THR A 188 -27.79 10.14 -29.09
C THR A 188 -26.40 9.87 -28.53
N ARG A 189 -26.16 8.65 -28.04
CA ARG A 189 -24.82 8.16 -27.75
C ARG A 189 -24.07 7.84 -29.05
N THR A 190 -23.40 8.83 -29.62
CA THR A 190 -22.37 8.61 -30.65
C THR A 190 -21.04 8.30 -29.96
N SER A 191 -20.51 7.10 -30.16
CA SER A 191 -19.17 6.73 -29.70
C SER A 191 -18.12 7.51 -30.50
N ARG A 192 -17.48 8.48 -29.85
CA ARG A 192 -16.32 9.20 -30.40
C ARG A 192 -15.13 8.24 -30.51
N PRO A 193 -14.32 8.28 -31.59
CA PRO A 193 -13.09 7.48 -31.67
C PRO A 193 -12.04 7.95 -30.65
N PRO A 194 -11.03 7.13 -30.33
CA PRO A 194 -9.93 7.51 -29.44
C PRO A 194 -9.19 8.76 -29.92
N ALA A 195 -8.57 9.49 -28.99
CA ALA A 195 -7.76 10.66 -29.30
C ALA A 195 -6.60 10.31 -30.25
N ALA A 196 -6.28 11.23 -31.16
CA ALA A 196 -5.17 11.05 -32.10
C ALA A 196 -3.83 10.97 -31.36
N ARG A 197 -3.00 10.00 -31.74
CA ARG A 197 -1.65 9.78 -31.22
C ARG A 197 -0.73 10.94 -31.63
N SER A 198 -0.02 11.56 -30.69
CA SER A 198 0.97 12.61 -31.03
C SER A 198 2.21 11.97 -31.65
N ALA A 199 2.40 12.19 -32.95
CA ALA A 199 3.58 11.74 -33.67
C ALA A 199 4.88 12.37 -33.13
N PHE A 200 4.81 13.59 -32.58
CA PHE A 200 5.96 14.27 -31.98
C PHE A 200 6.47 13.55 -30.72
N LEU A 201 5.55 13.10 -29.85
CA LEU A 201 5.94 12.30 -28.67
C LEU A 201 6.57 10.96 -29.08
N ALA A 202 6.06 10.32 -30.14
CA ALA A 202 6.65 9.11 -30.67
C ALA A 202 8.07 9.34 -31.21
N GLU A 203 8.27 10.36 -32.05
CA GLU A 203 9.59 10.71 -32.62
C GLU A 203 10.61 11.10 -31.53
N PHE A 204 10.17 11.82 -30.49
CA PHE A 204 11.00 12.17 -29.33
C PHE A 204 11.51 10.92 -28.59
N LEU A 205 10.64 9.93 -28.39
CA LEU A 205 10.96 8.69 -27.70
C LEU A 205 11.82 7.75 -28.55
N GLU A 206 11.51 7.60 -29.84
CA GLU A 206 12.28 6.76 -30.77
C GLU A 206 13.74 7.24 -30.91
N LYS A 207 13.99 8.55 -30.90
CA LYS A 207 15.36 9.12 -30.90
C LYS A 207 16.14 8.88 -29.60
N ARG A 208 15.43 8.63 -28.50
CA ARG A 208 15.96 8.42 -27.15
C ARG A 208 15.95 6.94 -26.72
N TRP A 209 15.60 6.04 -27.62
CA TRP A 209 15.49 4.60 -27.39
C TRP A 209 16.70 3.81 -27.91
N ASN A 210 17.26 2.96 -27.06
CA ASN A 210 18.31 2.00 -27.41
C ASN A 210 17.75 0.57 -27.33
N PRO A 211 17.40 -0.06 -28.46
CA PRO A 211 16.77 -1.39 -28.48
C PRO A 211 17.73 -2.52 -28.07
N GLN A 212 19.05 -2.36 -28.21
CA GLN A 212 20.02 -3.38 -27.80
C GLN A 212 20.17 -3.45 -26.28
N ALA A 213 20.02 -2.33 -25.57
CA ALA A 213 20.12 -2.25 -24.11
C ALA A 213 18.75 -2.26 -23.39
N GLY A 214 17.64 -2.20 -24.13
CA GLY A 214 16.30 -2.00 -23.56
C GLY A 214 16.20 -0.68 -22.78
N PHE A 215 16.95 0.35 -23.21
CA PHE A 215 17.21 1.59 -22.47
C PHE A 215 16.48 2.78 -23.09
N LEU A 216 15.77 3.54 -22.26
CA LEU A 216 15.08 4.77 -22.66
C LEU A 216 15.61 5.99 -21.90
N ASP A 217 16.09 6.98 -22.64
CA ASP A 217 16.63 8.24 -22.12
C ASP A 217 15.52 9.28 -21.93
N MET A 218 15.16 9.59 -20.67
CA MET A 218 14.31 10.73 -20.31
C MET A 218 15.12 11.77 -19.49
N ASP A 219 16.44 11.83 -19.66
CA ASP A 219 17.26 12.87 -19.03
C ASP A 219 17.04 14.23 -19.71
N ASP A 220 17.22 15.31 -18.95
CA ASP A 220 17.17 16.70 -19.44
C ASP A 220 15.92 16.96 -20.32
N LEU A 221 14.72 16.61 -19.81
CA LEU A 221 13.47 16.88 -20.51
C LEU A 221 13.33 18.41 -20.74
N PRO A 222 12.96 18.84 -21.98
CA PRO A 222 12.72 20.25 -22.26
C PRO A 222 11.77 20.89 -21.24
N ASP A 223 12.11 22.11 -20.80
CA ASP A 223 11.25 22.91 -19.93
C ASP A 223 9.85 23.04 -20.56
N THR A 224 8.79 23.13 -19.75
CA THR A 224 7.42 23.05 -20.27
C THR A 224 6.45 23.96 -19.52
N SER A 225 5.45 24.47 -20.23
CA SER A 225 4.32 25.18 -19.64
C SER A 225 3.33 24.24 -18.92
N HIS A 226 3.47 22.91 -19.08
CA HIS A 226 2.59 21.92 -18.49
C HIS A 226 3.13 21.35 -17.18
N ASN A 227 2.27 20.70 -16.40
CA ASN A 227 2.72 19.98 -15.22
C ASN A 227 3.60 18.78 -15.63
N ILE A 228 4.82 18.69 -15.09
CA ILE A 228 5.80 17.65 -15.45
C ILE A 228 5.26 16.22 -15.25
N SER A 229 4.38 15.99 -14.26
CA SER A 229 3.71 14.70 -14.06
C SER A 229 2.76 14.32 -15.20
N VAL A 230 2.13 15.31 -15.85
CA VAL A 230 1.28 15.09 -17.03
C VAL A 230 2.14 14.76 -18.25
N VAL A 231 3.25 15.48 -18.45
CA VAL A 231 4.20 15.22 -19.54
C VAL A 231 4.84 13.84 -19.39
N ILE A 232 5.39 13.51 -18.22
CA ILE A 232 5.93 12.17 -17.92
C ILE A 232 4.85 11.09 -18.04
N SER A 233 3.62 11.32 -17.54
CA SER A 233 2.52 10.37 -17.71
C SER A 233 2.16 10.12 -19.18
N LYS A 234 2.26 11.13 -20.06
CA LYS A 234 2.05 10.96 -21.51
C LYS A 234 3.21 10.19 -22.13
N LEU A 235 4.45 10.61 -21.86
CA LEU A 235 5.68 9.96 -22.37
C LEU A 235 5.75 8.48 -21.97
N LEU A 236 5.40 8.12 -20.74
CA LEU A 236 5.35 6.72 -20.30
C LEU A 236 4.24 5.91 -20.98
N THR A 237 3.07 6.50 -21.21
CA THR A 237 1.97 5.82 -21.91
C THR A 237 2.31 5.58 -23.38
N GLU A 238 2.94 6.56 -24.03
CA GLU A 238 3.42 6.46 -25.42
C GLU A 238 4.60 5.47 -25.54
N ALA A 239 5.55 5.51 -24.60
CA ALA A 239 6.63 4.52 -24.50
C ALA A 239 6.09 3.10 -24.26
N LYS A 240 4.96 2.94 -23.55
CA LYS A 240 4.36 1.62 -23.34
C LYS A 240 3.73 1.09 -24.62
N TYR A 241 3.17 1.96 -25.45
CA TYR A 241 2.67 1.61 -26.78
C TYR A 241 3.82 1.26 -27.75
N LEU A 242 4.91 2.03 -27.73
CA LEU A 242 6.07 1.84 -28.62
C LEU A 242 6.94 0.61 -28.26
N PHE A 243 7.33 0.48 -26.99
CA PHE A 243 8.37 -0.47 -26.57
C PHE A 243 7.83 -1.64 -25.74
N GLY A 244 6.60 -1.53 -25.20
CA GLY A 244 5.90 -2.62 -24.53
C GLY A 244 6.63 -3.12 -23.28
N ASP A 245 7.06 -4.38 -23.32
CA ASP A 245 7.85 -5.03 -22.26
C ASP A 245 9.35 -5.14 -22.61
N SER A 246 9.78 -4.54 -23.74
CA SER A 246 11.20 -4.46 -24.13
C SER A 246 12.01 -3.47 -23.28
N LEU A 247 11.31 -2.60 -22.54
CA LEU A 247 11.89 -1.55 -21.70
C LEU A 247 12.36 -2.13 -20.36
N ILE A 248 13.67 -2.16 -20.18
CA ILE A 248 14.37 -2.75 -19.04
C ILE A 248 15.00 -1.66 -18.15
N THR A 249 15.52 -0.61 -18.79
CA THR A 249 16.18 0.53 -18.12
C THR A 249 15.52 1.85 -18.52
N ILE A 250 15.35 2.75 -17.57
CA ILE A 250 14.92 4.14 -17.84
C ILE A 250 15.70 5.13 -16.96
N SER A 251 16.06 6.27 -17.52
CA SER A 251 16.74 7.36 -16.78
C SER A 251 15.91 8.64 -16.84
N PHE A 252 15.76 9.30 -15.70
CA PHE A 252 15.08 10.58 -15.52
C PHE A 252 16.00 11.62 -14.85
N ALA A 253 17.29 11.62 -15.18
CA ALA A 253 18.26 12.50 -14.52
C ALA A 253 18.09 13.98 -14.91
N ARG A 254 18.58 14.88 -14.04
CA ARG A 254 18.63 16.35 -14.26
C ARG A 254 17.27 17.04 -14.52
N ASN A 255 16.16 16.34 -14.30
CA ASN A 255 14.79 16.82 -14.49
C ASN A 255 14.22 17.70 -13.36
N LYS A 256 15.07 18.24 -12.47
CA LYS A 256 14.68 19.15 -11.37
C LYS A 256 13.60 18.55 -10.43
N LEU A 257 13.55 17.21 -10.31
CA LEU A 257 12.50 16.49 -9.58
C LEU A 257 12.74 16.51 -8.06
N TRP A 258 11.87 17.18 -7.29
CA TRP A 258 11.94 17.18 -5.82
C TRP A 258 11.30 15.94 -5.16
N SER A 259 10.59 15.11 -5.92
CA SER A 259 10.03 13.83 -5.47
C SER A 259 9.72 12.87 -6.62
N VAL A 260 9.48 11.59 -6.29
CA VAL A 260 9.09 10.56 -7.27
C VAL A 260 7.60 10.58 -7.65
N SER A 261 6.82 11.54 -7.16
CA SER A 261 5.37 11.64 -7.46
C SER A 261 5.05 11.62 -8.99
N PRO A 262 5.80 12.32 -9.87
CA PRO A 262 5.60 12.25 -11.32
C PRO A 262 5.82 10.85 -11.93
N LEU A 263 6.62 10.01 -11.26
CA LEU A 263 7.02 8.68 -11.74
C LEU A 263 6.08 7.56 -11.27
N THR A 264 5.01 7.88 -10.52
CA THR A 264 4.13 6.88 -9.89
C THR A 264 3.53 5.85 -10.86
N LYS A 265 3.19 6.24 -12.10
CA LYS A 265 2.67 5.34 -13.14
C LYS A 265 3.72 4.41 -13.76
N LEU A 266 5.02 4.66 -13.54
CA LEU A 266 6.11 3.85 -14.10
C LEU A 266 6.00 2.39 -13.67
N ALA A 267 5.74 2.15 -12.37
CA ALA A 267 5.58 0.81 -11.82
C ALA A 267 4.35 0.08 -12.39
N ASP A 268 3.26 0.81 -12.63
CA ASP A 268 2.00 0.24 -13.13
C ASP A 268 2.04 -0.09 -14.63
N GLN A 269 2.79 0.68 -15.42
CA GLN A 269 2.96 0.47 -16.87
C GLN A 269 4.13 -0.48 -17.19
N PHE A 270 5.19 -0.48 -16.38
CA PHE A 270 6.42 -1.25 -16.63
C PHE A 270 6.90 -2.03 -15.38
N PRO A 271 6.13 -3.02 -14.87
CA PRO A 271 6.49 -3.80 -13.68
C PRO A 271 7.74 -4.67 -13.86
N ASN A 272 8.29 -4.76 -15.08
CA ASN A 272 9.47 -5.54 -15.45
C ASN A 272 10.78 -4.73 -15.48
N ILE A 273 10.75 -3.43 -15.18
CA ILE A 273 11.97 -2.60 -15.10
C ILE A 273 12.97 -3.19 -14.10
N GLN A 274 14.22 -3.25 -14.53
CA GLN A 274 15.35 -3.70 -13.72
C GLN A 274 16.20 -2.51 -13.24
N ASN A 275 16.31 -1.44 -14.04
CA ASN A 275 17.23 -0.35 -13.76
C ASN A 275 16.51 1.01 -13.85
N LEU A 276 16.62 1.84 -12.81
CA LEU A 276 16.00 3.17 -12.73
C LEU A 276 17.02 4.22 -12.29
N SER A 277 17.25 5.22 -13.13
CA SER A 277 17.99 6.42 -12.77
C SER A 277 17.05 7.60 -12.49
N ILE A 278 17.30 8.28 -11.37
CA ILE A 278 16.70 9.56 -10.98
C ILE A 278 17.83 10.50 -10.51
N ALA A 279 19.03 10.35 -11.10
CA ALA A 279 20.24 11.09 -10.73
C ALA A 279 20.09 12.61 -10.88
N GLU A 280 20.92 13.38 -10.17
CA GLU A 280 21.05 14.85 -10.33
C GLU A 280 19.72 15.63 -10.25
N ASN A 281 18.78 15.13 -9.44
CA ASN A 281 17.50 15.75 -9.15
C ASN A 281 17.50 16.42 -7.76
N GLU A 282 16.37 16.96 -7.32
CA GLU A 282 16.24 17.76 -6.09
C GLU A 282 15.67 16.94 -4.90
N ILE A 283 15.76 15.61 -4.94
CA ILE A 283 15.21 14.74 -3.89
C ILE A 283 16.01 14.93 -2.59
N ALA A 284 15.38 15.50 -1.57
CA ALA A 284 16.05 15.92 -0.33
C ALA A 284 15.77 15.07 0.91
N ASP A 285 14.68 14.29 0.95
CA ASP A 285 14.33 13.44 2.09
C ASP A 285 13.68 12.11 1.68
N PHE A 286 13.81 11.07 2.50
CA PHE A 286 13.37 9.70 2.16
C PHE A 286 11.87 9.56 1.88
N ARG A 287 11.01 10.42 2.44
CA ARG A 287 9.56 10.36 2.21
C ARG A 287 9.20 10.73 0.77
N LYS A 288 10.07 11.49 0.11
CA LYS A 288 9.97 11.81 -1.32
C LYS A 288 10.17 10.60 -2.24
N LEU A 289 10.55 9.44 -1.69
CA LEU A 289 10.63 8.13 -2.36
C LEU A 289 9.45 7.19 -2.02
N ASP A 290 8.70 7.43 -0.92
CA ASP A 290 7.74 6.46 -0.34
C ASP A 290 6.66 6.00 -1.34
N LEU A 291 6.25 6.85 -2.29
CA LEU A 291 5.24 6.54 -3.31
C LEU A 291 5.65 5.42 -4.29
N LEU A 292 6.94 5.13 -4.41
CA LEU A 292 7.50 4.02 -5.21
C LEU A 292 8.04 2.86 -4.34
N ALA A 293 8.01 2.98 -3.01
CA ALA A 293 8.53 1.94 -2.13
C ALA A 293 7.75 0.62 -2.33
N ASN A 294 8.48 -0.48 -2.51
CA ASN A 294 7.94 -1.82 -2.80
C ASN A 294 7.07 -1.92 -4.07
N ARG A 295 7.13 -0.95 -5.00
CA ARG A 295 6.33 -0.95 -6.24
C ARG A 295 7.00 -1.65 -7.44
N PHE A 296 8.31 -1.88 -7.39
CA PHE A 296 9.05 -2.54 -8.49
C PHE A 296 9.56 -3.92 -8.05
N PRO A 297 8.94 -5.03 -8.48
CA PRO A 297 9.30 -6.38 -8.02
C PRO A 297 10.58 -6.95 -8.68
N ARG A 298 11.18 -6.22 -9.64
CA ARG A 298 12.35 -6.67 -10.43
C ARG A 298 13.50 -5.66 -10.49
N LEU A 299 13.42 -4.55 -9.75
CA LEU A 299 14.43 -3.50 -9.76
C LEU A 299 15.73 -4.00 -9.11
N GLN A 300 16.81 -4.08 -9.89
CA GLN A 300 18.17 -4.46 -9.50
C GLN A 300 19.08 -3.23 -9.32
N GLU A 301 18.91 -2.18 -10.13
CA GLU A 301 19.74 -0.97 -10.07
C GLU A 301 18.90 0.30 -9.84
N LEU A 302 19.32 1.10 -8.86
CA LEU A 302 18.75 2.42 -8.58
C LEU A 302 19.86 3.47 -8.52
N VAL A 303 19.74 4.55 -9.31
CA VAL A 303 20.70 5.65 -9.29
C VAL A 303 20.02 6.92 -8.80
N LEU A 304 20.47 7.42 -7.64
CA LEU A 304 20.05 8.67 -7.00
C LEU A 304 21.24 9.66 -6.90
N SER A 305 22.40 9.32 -7.48
CA SER A 305 23.64 10.09 -7.43
C SER A 305 23.45 11.58 -7.74
N GLY A 306 23.96 12.45 -6.89
CA GLY A 306 23.85 13.91 -7.03
C GLY A 306 22.66 14.55 -6.30
N ASN A 307 21.62 13.78 -5.95
CA ASN A 307 20.47 14.31 -5.19
C ASN A 307 20.89 14.75 -3.77
N PRO A 308 20.28 15.81 -3.18
CA PRO A 308 20.58 16.28 -1.83
C PRO A 308 20.45 15.20 -0.74
N ILE A 309 19.58 14.21 -0.92
CA ILE A 309 19.41 13.05 -0.02
C ILE A 309 20.72 12.29 0.26
N GLN A 310 21.69 12.25 -0.67
CA GLN A 310 23.01 11.65 -0.43
C GLN A 310 23.89 12.48 0.52
N LYS A 311 23.67 13.80 0.59
CA LYS A 311 24.49 14.74 1.37
C LYS A 311 23.86 15.06 2.73
N ASN A 312 22.54 14.91 2.85
CA ASN A 312 21.76 15.22 4.04
C ASN A 312 21.88 14.15 5.15
N PHE A 313 22.40 12.95 4.84
CA PHE A 313 22.47 11.81 5.76
C PHE A 313 23.82 11.09 5.64
N SER A 314 24.21 10.34 6.67
CA SER A 314 25.39 9.46 6.59
C SER A 314 25.16 8.31 5.61
N SER A 315 26.22 7.84 4.96
CA SER A 315 26.17 6.76 3.95
C SER A 315 25.45 5.52 4.46
N ASP A 316 25.74 5.06 5.69
CA ASP A 316 25.07 3.91 6.31
C ASP A 316 23.56 4.09 6.45
N ARG A 317 23.12 5.30 6.79
CA ARG A 317 21.69 5.60 6.96
C ARG A 317 21.02 5.69 5.60
N TYR A 318 21.64 6.42 4.67
CA TYR A 318 21.17 6.56 3.30
C TYR A 318 20.96 5.19 2.63
N GLN A 319 21.97 4.32 2.66
CA GLN A 319 21.91 2.96 2.11
C GLN A 319 20.78 2.14 2.76
N LYS A 320 20.64 2.16 4.09
CA LYS A 320 19.59 1.41 4.81
C LYS A 320 18.18 1.92 4.54
N GLU A 321 17.99 3.23 4.45
CA GLU A 321 16.68 3.85 4.19
C GLU A 321 16.24 3.77 2.72
N VAL A 322 17.19 3.59 1.79
CA VAL A 322 16.89 3.24 0.39
C VAL A 322 16.58 1.74 0.26
N LEU A 323 17.40 0.86 0.84
CA LEU A 323 17.16 -0.60 0.82
C LEU A 323 15.82 -0.99 1.47
N SER A 324 15.39 -0.32 2.54
CA SER A 324 14.08 -0.59 3.18
C SER A 324 12.87 -0.23 2.30
N ARG A 325 13.08 0.52 1.21
CA ARG A 325 12.06 0.94 0.23
C ARG A 325 12.17 0.18 -1.09
N PHE A 326 13.38 -0.23 -1.46
CA PHE A 326 13.67 -0.95 -2.70
C PHE A 326 14.49 -2.21 -2.37
N PRO A 327 13.88 -3.22 -1.71
CA PRO A 327 14.61 -4.37 -1.15
C PRO A 327 15.19 -5.32 -2.20
N THR A 328 14.89 -5.12 -3.49
CA THR A 328 15.37 -5.94 -4.61
C THR A 328 16.68 -5.44 -5.23
N ILE A 329 17.15 -4.23 -4.88
CA ILE A 329 18.33 -3.64 -5.56
C ILE A 329 19.63 -4.29 -5.10
N THR A 330 20.48 -4.63 -6.07
CA THR A 330 21.86 -5.09 -5.92
C THR A 330 22.87 -3.98 -6.22
N PHE A 331 22.46 -2.93 -6.93
CA PHE A 331 23.27 -1.75 -7.23
C PHE A 331 22.57 -0.44 -6.80
N LEU A 332 23.32 0.43 -6.11
CA LEU A 332 22.89 1.77 -5.73
C LEU A 332 24.01 2.75 -6.11
N ASP A 333 23.67 3.79 -6.86
CA ASP A 333 24.61 4.86 -7.25
C ASP A 333 25.89 4.33 -7.94
N MET A 334 25.71 3.39 -8.88
CA MET A 334 26.79 2.66 -9.57
C MET A 334 27.73 1.83 -8.68
N GLN A 335 27.48 1.74 -7.38
CA GLN A 335 28.20 0.83 -6.48
C GLN A 335 27.42 -0.47 -6.33
N PRO A 336 28.09 -1.64 -6.24
CA PRO A 336 27.42 -2.80 -5.66
C PRO A 336 26.97 -2.41 -4.26
N VAL A 337 25.67 -2.56 -3.99
CA VAL A 337 25.21 -2.55 -2.60
C VAL A 337 25.72 -3.85 -2.04
N ASN A 338 26.90 -3.82 -1.44
CA ASN A 338 27.49 -5.00 -0.82
C ASN A 338 26.41 -5.65 0.01
N GLU A 339 26.12 -6.91 -0.31
CA GLU A 339 25.47 -7.79 0.62
C GLU A 339 26.18 -7.60 1.97
N ALA A 340 25.41 -7.52 3.05
CA ALA A 340 25.92 -7.89 4.36
C ALA A 340 26.16 -9.44 4.30
N PRO A 341 25.97 -10.24 5.35
CA PRO A 341 24.97 -11.28 5.14
C PRO A 341 23.72 -10.58 4.60
N MET A 342 23.39 -10.70 3.30
CA MET A 342 22.01 -10.46 2.85
C MET A 342 21.19 -11.29 3.82
N ALA A 343 20.42 -10.66 4.71
CA ALA A 343 19.72 -11.42 5.72
C ALA A 343 18.80 -12.37 4.93
N GLN A 344 18.97 -13.70 4.96
CA GLN A 344 19.63 -14.56 5.97
C GLN A 344 19.29 -14.13 7.44
N THR A 345 18.09 -13.68 7.85
CA THR A 345 16.69 -13.88 7.42
C THR A 345 16.47 -14.43 6.03
N GLY A 346 16.84 -15.68 5.79
CA GLY A 346 16.68 -16.21 4.43
C GLY A 346 15.18 -16.40 4.18
N THR A 347 14.93 -17.45 3.46
CA THR A 347 14.36 -18.52 4.25
C THR A 347 15.27 -18.80 5.49
N GLN A 348 14.90 -18.25 6.66
CA GLN A 348 14.78 -19.17 7.78
C GLN A 348 13.71 -20.13 7.29
N GLU A 349 14.13 -21.20 6.59
CA GLU A 349 13.23 -22.28 6.27
C GLU A 349 12.69 -22.69 7.63
N LEU A 350 11.37 -22.58 7.79
CA LEU A 350 10.72 -23.23 8.92
C LEU A 350 11.27 -24.66 8.89
N PRO A 351 11.82 -25.19 10.00
CA PRO A 351 12.64 -26.40 9.96
C PRO A 351 11.86 -27.65 9.47
N VAL A 352 10.55 -27.49 9.29
CA VAL A 352 9.70 -28.26 8.39
C VAL A 352 9.18 -27.37 7.25
N SER A 353 9.32 -27.78 6.00
CA SER A 353 8.69 -27.11 4.86
C SER A 353 7.17 -27.10 5.01
N VAL A 354 6.50 -26.00 4.65
CA VAL A 354 5.04 -25.86 4.77
C VAL A 354 4.32 -26.97 3.99
N GLN A 355 3.49 -27.74 4.70
CA GLN A 355 2.64 -28.78 4.10
C GLN A 355 1.21 -28.26 3.87
N PRO A 356 0.47 -28.81 2.88
CA PRO A 356 -0.93 -28.47 2.65
C PRO A 356 -1.90 -29.15 3.62
N TYR A 357 -1.42 -30.03 4.52
CA TYR A 357 -2.21 -30.66 5.57
C TYR A 357 -1.29 -31.30 6.62
N PHE A 358 -1.82 -31.50 7.83
CA PHE A 358 -1.22 -32.31 8.87
C PHE A 358 -2.24 -33.32 9.42
N PHE A 359 -1.85 -34.60 9.49
CA PHE A 359 -2.60 -35.64 10.18
C PHE A 359 -1.62 -36.45 11.03
N ASP A 360 -1.94 -36.66 12.30
CA ASP A 360 -1.13 -37.47 13.21
C ASP A 360 -1.25 -38.99 12.94
N GLN A 361 -2.41 -39.43 12.45
CA GLN A 361 -2.71 -40.81 12.07
C GLN A 361 -3.84 -40.87 11.02
N ASP A 362 -3.91 -41.96 10.26
CA ASP A 362 -4.91 -42.14 9.18
C ASP A 362 -6.36 -42.13 9.69
N SER A 363 -6.61 -42.53 10.94
CA SER A 363 -7.94 -42.42 11.56
C SER A 363 -8.40 -40.97 11.68
N SER A 364 -7.54 -40.07 12.17
CA SER A 364 -7.81 -38.62 12.24
C SER A 364 -8.10 -38.03 10.87
N ARG A 365 -7.39 -38.48 9.84
CA ARG A 365 -7.66 -38.12 8.44
C ARG A 365 -9.03 -38.58 7.98
N SER A 366 -9.38 -39.85 8.18
CA SER A 366 -10.70 -40.39 7.79
C SER A 366 -11.84 -39.69 8.54
N PHE A 367 -11.72 -39.47 9.85
CA PHE A 367 -12.72 -38.73 10.63
C PHE A 367 -12.88 -37.29 10.18
N ALA A 368 -11.77 -36.58 9.90
CA ALA A 368 -11.82 -35.21 9.38
C ALA A 368 -12.49 -35.14 7.99
N GLN A 369 -12.19 -36.07 7.10
CA GLN A 369 -12.78 -36.11 5.76
C GLN A 369 -14.30 -36.40 5.80
N ASP A 370 -14.73 -37.39 6.56
CA ASP A 370 -16.15 -37.73 6.76
C ASP A 370 -16.92 -36.54 7.36
N PHE A 371 -16.42 -35.99 8.47
CA PHE A 371 -16.97 -34.81 9.14
C PHE A 371 -17.12 -33.61 8.19
N LEU A 372 -16.07 -33.22 7.47
CA LEU A 372 -16.11 -32.01 6.61
C LEU A 372 -16.98 -32.20 5.37
N SER A 373 -16.99 -33.42 4.79
CA SER A 373 -17.86 -33.77 3.65
C SER A 373 -19.35 -33.71 4.01
N THR A 374 -19.70 -33.95 5.27
CA THR A 374 -21.07 -33.86 5.79
C THR A 374 -21.40 -32.46 6.29
N TYR A 375 -20.48 -31.82 7.02
CA TYR A 375 -20.72 -30.55 7.71
C TYR A 375 -20.92 -29.38 6.75
N PHE A 376 -20.03 -29.19 5.77
CA PHE A 376 -20.11 -28.01 4.89
C PHE A 376 -21.37 -27.97 4.01
N PRO A 377 -21.81 -29.07 3.36
CA PRO A 377 -23.07 -29.06 2.61
C PRO A 377 -24.30 -28.75 3.48
N LEU A 378 -24.33 -29.20 4.73
CA LEU A 378 -25.37 -28.83 5.69
C LEU A 378 -25.23 -27.36 6.14
N PHE A 379 -24.00 -26.87 6.35
CA PHE A 379 -23.75 -25.46 6.67
C PHE A 379 -24.16 -24.50 5.54
N ASP A 380 -24.16 -24.94 4.27
CA ASP A 380 -24.54 -24.10 3.13
C ASP A 380 -26.02 -24.21 2.74
N SER A 381 -26.65 -25.38 2.94
CA SER A 381 -28.02 -25.67 2.51
C SER A 381 -29.05 -25.81 3.63
N ASN A 382 -28.68 -26.35 4.80
CA ASN A 382 -29.62 -26.66 5.89
C ASN A 382 -28.93 -26.64 7.27
N ARG A 383 -28.63 -25.43 7.74
CA ARG A 383 -27.98 -25.17 9.04
C ARG A 383 -28.77 -25.69 10.25
N VAL A 384 -30.07 -25.97 10.11
CA VAL A 384 -30.92 -26.48 11.22
C VAL A 384 -30.56 -27.92 11.58
N SER A 385 -30.26 -28.77 10.60
CA SER A 385 -29.93 -30.18 10.82
C SER A 385 -28.62 -30.41 11.59
N LEU A 386 -27.80 -29.37 11.76
CA LEU A 386 -26.60 -29.42 12.60
C LEU A 386 -26.92 -29.40 14.11
N VAL A 387 -28.17 -29.16 14.54
CA VAL A 387 -28.51 -28.94 15.97
C VAL A 387 -28.20 -30.12 16.90
N ASP A 388 -28.32 -31.36 16.41
CA ASP A 388 -27.99 -32.56 17.19
C ASP A 388 -26.50 -32.94 17.14
N MET A 389 -25.74 -32.28 16.26
CA MET A 389 -24.30 -32.47 16.09
C MET A 389 -23.47 -31.63 17.08
N TYR A 390 -24.05 -30.60 17.70
CA TYR A 390 -23.45 -29.83 18.80
C TYR A 390 -23.94 -30.35 20.17
N ASP A 391 -23.04 -30.36 21.16
CA ASP A 391 -23.39 -30.69 22.54
C ASP A 391 -24.33 -29.65 23.21
N ALA A 392 -25.02 -30.07 24.27
CA ALA A 392 -25.83 -29.22 25.14
C ALA A 392 -25.01 -28.12 25.85
N GLN A 393 -23.71 -28.33 26.09
CA GLN A 393 -22.77 -27.34 26.63
C GLN A 393 -21.74 -26.84 25.60
N ALA A 394 -21.91 -27.18 24.31
CA ALA A 394 -20.98 -26.76 23.26
C ALA A 394 -20.81 -25.24 23.20
N VAL A 395 -19.68 -24.79 22.64
CA VAL A 395 -19.34 -23.37 22.50
C VAL A 395 -19.12 -22.99 21.04
N PHE A 396 -19.78 -21.92 20.59
CA PHE A 396 -19.56 -21.29 19.28
C PHE A 396 -19.03 -19.86 19.42
N SER A 397 -18.18 -19.43 18.50
CA SER A 397 -17.84 -18.01 18.33
C SER A 397 -17.53 -17.66 16.86
N SER A 398 -17.93 -16.46 16.42
CA SER A 398 -17.62 -15.92 15.09
C SER A 398 -16.95 -14.54 15.16
N VAL A 399 -15.88 -14.35 14.38
CA VAL A 399 -15.14 -13.08 14.30
C VAL A 399 -14.80 -12.78 12.84
N PHE A 400 -15.09 -11.57 12.38
CA PHE A 400 -14.57 -11.08 11.09
C PHE A 400 -13.34 -10.19 11.34
N SER A 401 -12.28 -10.41 10.57
CA SER A 401 -11.02 -9.67 10.62
C SER A 401 -10.85 -8.82 9.37
N LYS A 402 -10.67 -7.50 9.57
CA LYS A 402 -10.37 -6.51 8.52
C LYS A 402 -11.43 -6.45 7.39
N GLY A 403 -12.71 -6.50 7.75
CA GLY A 403 -13.84 -6.24 6.85
C GLY A 403 -14.33 -4.80 6.90
N ASN A 404 -15.27 -4.46 6.02
CA ASN A 404 -16.06 -3.23 6.16
C ASN A 404 -17.08 -3.35 7.31
N GLU A 405 -17.73 -2.24 7.71
CA GLU A 405 -18.65 -2.25 8.86
C GLU A 405 -19.82 -3.25 8.70
N HIS A 406 -20.35 -3.39 7.48
CA HIS A 406 -21.44 -4.33 7.18
C HIS A 406 -21.00 -5.79 7.36
N GLN A 407 -19.83 -6.18 6.83
CA GLN A 407 -19.26 -7.52 7.02
C GLN A 407 -18.93 -7.79 8.49
N ASN A 408 -18.33 -6.81 9.19
CA ASN A 408 -18.04 -6.91 10.63
C ASN A 408 -19.32 -6.97 11.49
N HIS A 409 -20.48 -6.57 10.96
CA HIS A 409 -21.79 -6.68 11.61
C HIS A 409 -22.52 -7.99 11.30
N ALA A 410 -22.46 -8.48 10.06
CA ALA A 410 -23.17 -9.68 9.63
C ALA A 410 -22.47 -10.97 10.09
N TRP A 411 -21.17 -11.08 9.80
CA TRP A 411 -20.33 -12.23 10.19
C TRP A 411 -19.77 -12.09 11.59
N GLY A 412 -19.19 -10.92 11.84
CA GLY A 412 -18.64 -10.56 13.13
C GLY A 412 -19.73 -10.14 14.10
N SER A 413 -19.28 -9.47 15.15
CA SER A 413 -20.13 -8.97 16.21
C SER A 413 -19.66 -7.56 16.61
N SER A 414 -19.53 -6.67 15.62
CA SER A 414 -19.04 -5.28 15.81
C SER A 414 -19.76 -4.51 16.91
N LYS A 415 -21.03 -4.84 17.18
CA LYS A 415 -21.90 -4.24 18.20
C LYS A 415 -21.93 -5.00 19.54
N MET A 416 -21.17 -6.11 19.68
CA MET A 416 -21.15 -6.95 20.89
C MET A 416 -19.79 -6.90 21.59
N THR A 417 -19.82 -6.81 22.92
CA THR A 417 -18.62 -6.89 23.77
C THR A 417 -17.98 -8.29 23.68
N PRO A 418 -16.68 -8.47 23.97
CA PRO A 418 -16.00 -9.77 23.82
C PRO A 418 -16.69 -10.94 24.52
N GLY A 419 -17.22 -10.74 25.74
CA GLY A 419 -17.95 -11.78 26.48
C GLY A 419 -19.31 -12.18 25.89
N GLN A 420 -19.86 -11.38 24.97
CA GLN A 420 -21.13 -11.66 24.28
C GLN A 420 -20.94 -12.34 22.91
N ARG A 421 -19.69 -12.58 22.49
CA ARG A 421 -19.35 -13.22 21.19
C ARG A 421 -19.34 -14.73 21.27
N MET A 422 -19.33 -15.25 22.49
CA MET A 422 -19.33 -16.67 22.81
C MET A 422 -20.77 -17.12 23.05
N VAL A 423 -21.25 -18.07 22.25
CA VAL A 423 -22.59 -18.63 22.32
C VAL A 423 -22.49 -20.05 22.87
N VAL A 424 -23.29 -20.37 23.89
CA VAL A 424 -23.21 -21.67 24.59
C VAL A 424 -24.52 -22.45 24.40
N GLY A 425 -24.40 -23.74 24.12
CA GLY A 425 -25.48 -24.72 23.98
C GLY A 425 -26.11 -24.75 22.58
N ASN A 426 -26.28 -25.96 22.04
CA ASN A 426 -26.62 -26.21 20.64
C ASN A 426 -27.80 -25.41 20.06
N GLN A 427 -28.90 -25.22 20.79
CA GLN A 427 -30.03 -24.40 20.32
C GLN A 427 -29.62 -22.95 20.03
N ASN A 428 -28.84 -22.33 20.92
CA ASN A 428 -28.35 -20.96 20.75
C ASN A 428 -27.32 -20.88 19.62
N ILE A 429 -26.45 -21.90 19.50
CA ILE A 429 -25.45 -22.01 18.44
C ILE A 429 -26.11 -22.02 17.07
N ILE A 430 -27.12 -22.88 16.86
CA ILE A 430 -27.81 -22.95 15.57
C ILE A 430 -28.60 -21.67 15.27
N GLN A 431 -29.28 -21.07 16.26
CA GLN A 431 -29.90 -19.75 16.08
C GLN A 431 -28.88 -18.69 15.64
N ARG A 432 -27.65 -18.72 16.16
CA ARG A 432 -26.58 -17.80 15.72
C ARG A 432 -26.04 -18.15 14.34
N ILE A 433 -25.83 -19.42 14.02
CA ILE A 433 -25.34 -19.89 12.71
C ILE A 433 -26.36 -19.60 11.59
N GLN A 434 -27.67 -19.67 11.87
CA GLN A 434 -28.73 -19.25 10.95
C GLN A 434 -28.73 -17.73 10.66
N GLN A 435 -28.16 -16.89 11.52
CA GLN A 435 -28.06 -15.43 11.30
C GLN A 435 -26.87 -15.01 10.44
N LEU A 436 -25.89 -15.91 10.23
CA LEU A 436 -24.72 -15.62 9.39
C LEU A 436 -25.15 -15.58 7.91
N PRO A 437 -24.49 -14.80 7.03
CA PRO A 437 -24.75 -14.83 5.59
C PRO A 437 -24.67 -16.25 5.00
N GLN A 438 -25.40 -16.50 3.91
CA GLN A 438 -25.37 -17.80 3.23
C GLN A 438 -24.04 -17.98 2.48
N THR A 439 -23.56 -19.22 2.42
CA THR A 439 -22.24 -19.60 1.92
C THR A 439 -22.30 -20.70 0.87
N VAL A 440 -21.22 -20.82 0.10
CA VAL A 440 -20.91 -22.00 -0.73
C VAL A 440 -19.43 -22.35 -0.54
N HIS A 441 -19.18 -23.54 -0.01
CA HIS A 441 -17.87 -24.16 0.14
C HIS A 441 -17.64 -25.16 -1.00
N ASP A 442 -16.70 -24.84 -1.89
CA ASP A 442 -16.43 -25.66 -3.06
C ASP A 442 -15.47 -26.83 -2.76
N LEU A 443 -16.04 -27.92 -2.25
CA LEU A 443 -15.31 -29.15 -1.92
C LEU A 443 -14.71 -29.85 -3.16
N SER A 444 -14.99 -29.40 -4.40
CA SER A 444 -14.36 -29.94 -5.61
C SER A 444 -12.94 -29.41 -5.86
N ARG A 445 -12.55 -28.34 -5.14
CA ARG A 445 -11.22 -27.72 -5.19
C ARG A 445 -10.43 -27.96 -3.90
N PRO A 446 -9.92 -29.19 -3.65
CA PRO A 446 -9.17 -29.50 -2.42
C PRO A 446 -7.86 -28.72 -2.30
N ASP A 447 -7.33 -28.17 -3.40
CA ASP A 447 -6.20 -27.23 -3.42
C ASP A 447 -6.51 -25.87 -2.73
N LYS A 448 -7.76 -25.66 -2.32
CA LYS A 448 -8.23 -24.51 -1.55
C LYS A 448 -8.50 -24.81 -0.08
N PHE A 449 -8.24 -26.03 0.38
CA PHE A 449 -8.40 -26.44 1.77
C PHE A 449 -7.07 -26.93 2.34
N VAL A 450 -6.57 -26.23 3.36
CA VAL A 450 -5.50 -26.74 4.24
C VAL A 450 -6.16 -27.24 5.52
N ILE A 451 -5.84 -28.47 5.92
CA ILE A 451 -6.50 -29.19 7.01
C ILE A 451 -5.46 -29.77 7.94
N ASP A 452 -5.48 -29.35 9.20
CA ASP A 452 -4.62 -29.89 10.26
C ASP A 452 -5.49 -30.57 11.32
N ALA A 453 -5.31 -31.87 11.55
CA ALA A 453 -6.12 -32.63 12.50
C ALA A 453 -5.29 -33.62 13.31
N TRP A 454 -5.55 -33.66 14.63
CA TRP A 454 -4.82 -34.53 15.57
C TRP A 454 -5.68 -34.96 16.76
N GLN A 455 -5.39 -36.13 17.32
CA GLN A 455 -6.14 -36.71 18.42
C GLN A 455 -5.35 -36.71 19.73
N THR A 456 -6.07 -36.67 20.84
CA THR A 456 -5.52 -36.85 22.19
C THR A 456 -6.57 -37.40 23.15
N SER A 457 -6.13 -38.06 24.22
CA SER A 457 -6.99 -38.48 25.33
C SER A 457 -7.07 -37.36 26.37
N TYR A 458 -8.28 -36.86 26.67
CA TYR A 458 -8.46 -35.78 27.64
C TYR A 458 -8.88 -36.29 29.04
N SER A 459 -9.76 -37.29 29.09
CA SER A 459 -10.20 -37.92 30.34
C SER A 459 -10.79 -39.31 30.08
N GLU A 460 -11.16 -40.06 31.13
CA GLU A 460 -11.92 -41.31 30.99
C GLU A 460 -13.28 -41.10 30.29
N THR A 461 -13.88 -39.90 30.43
CA THR A 461 -15.13 -39.50 29.75
C THR A 461 -14.91 -39.17 28.27
N TYR A 462 -13.73 -38.66 27.93
CA TYR A 462 -13.32 -38.25 26.59
C TYR A 462 -11.98 -38.91 26.23
N PRO A 463 -11.97 -40.24 25.99
CA PRO A 463 -10.74 -41.00 25.75
C PRO A 463 -10.12 -40.69 24.38
N VAL A 464 -10.92 -40.15 23.44
CA VAL A 464 -10.47 -39.61 22.16
C VAL A 464 -11.15 -38.26 21.93
N VAL A 465 -10.33 -37.23 21.75
CA VAL A 465 -10.73 -35.88 21.33
C VAL A 465 -9.94 -35.54 20.08
N LEU A 466 -10.64 -35.22 18.98
CA LEU A 466 -10.06 -34.77 17.72
C LEU A 466 -10.11 -33.24 17.66
N PHE A 467 -8.93 -32.63 17.61
CA PHE A 467 -8.76 -31.22 17.24
C PHE A 467 -8.68 -31.14 15.72
N LEU A 468 -9.49 -30.27 15.10
CA LEU A 468 -9.58 -30.13 13.65
C LEU A 468 -9.57 -28.66 13.25
N THR A 469 -8.51 -28.24 12.56
CA THR A 469 -8.33 -26.89 12.01
C THR A 469 -8.49 -26.94 10.49
N VAL A 470 -9.24 -25.98 9.93
CA VAL A 470 -9.49 -25.85 8.50
C VAL A 470 -9.24 -24.40 8.06
N HIS A 471 -8.31 -24.23 7.12
CA HIS A 471 -8.02 -22.95 6.46
C HIS A 471 -8.45 -23.03 5.00
N ALA A 472 -9.45 -22.26 4.57
CA ALA A 472 -9.97 -22.35 3.19
C ALA A 472 -10.66 -21.06 2.70
N GLU A 473 -11.28 -21.12 1.51
CA GLU A 473 -12.15 -20.06 0.97
C GLU A 473 -13.61 -20.52 0.78
N PHE A 474 -14.54 -19.58 0.85
CA PHE A 474 -15.95 -19.77 0.48
C PHE A 474 -16.48 -18.56 -0.30
N ALA A 475 -17.60 -18.74 -1.01
CA ALA A 475 -18.34 -17.63 -1.63
C ALA A 475 -19.51 -17.18 -0.73
N GLU A 476 -19.59 -15.88 -0.42
CA GLU A 476 -20.72 -15.27 0.29
C GLU A 476 -21.86 -14.94 -0.70
N LEU A 477 -23.05 -15.48 -0.47
CA LEU A 477 -24.24 -15.24 -1.28
C LEU A 477 -25.03 -14.01 -0.79
N PRO A 478 -25.73 -13.29 -1.69
CA PRO A 478 -25.99 -13.61 -3.10
C PRO A 478 -24.92 -13.12 -4.09
N LEU A 479 -23.93 -12.33 -3.65
CA LEU A 479 -22.98 -11.66 -4.54
C LEU A 479 -21.84 -12.55 -5.05
N GLY A 480 -21.64 -13.74 -4.45
CA GLY A 480 -20.53 -14.63 -4.77
C GLY A 480 -19.18 -14.10 -4.26
N THR A 481 -19.17 -13.24 -3.25
CA THR A 481 -17.95 -12.58 -2.75
C THR A 481 -16.98 -13.62 -2.17
N PRO A 482 -15.76 -13.78 -2.72
CA PRO A 482 -14.80 -14.75 -2.20
C PRO A 482 -14.19 -14.25 -0.88
N LEU A 483 -14.42 -15.00 0.19
CA LEU A 483 -13.85 -14.78 1.52
C LEU A 483 -12.99 -15.96 1.93
N GLN A 484 -12.02 -15.70 2.81
CA GLN A 484 -11.17 -16.72 3.41
C GLN A 484 -11.58 -16.92 4.87
N PHE A 485 -11.40 -18.13 5.38
CA PHE A 485 -11.70 -18.45 6.76
C PHE A 485 -10.67 -19.37 7.39
N ASP A 486 -10.61 -19.31 8.71
CA ASP A 486 -9.88 -20.21 9.60
C ASP A 486 -10.92 -20.73 10.61
N ARG A 487 -11.19 -22.05 10.62
CA ARG A 487 -12.19 -22.66 11.49
C ARG A 487 -11.60 -23.81 12.29
N ASN A 488 -11.70 -23.74 13.61
CA ASN A 488 -11.20 -24.77 14.51
C ASN A 488 -12.37 -25.42 15.27
N PHE A 489 -12.44 -26.74 15.19
CA PHE A 489 -13.39 -27.58 15.91
C PHE A 489 -12.68 -28.42 16.98
N ILE A 490 -13.40 -28.69 18.08
CA ILE A 490 -13.07 -29.75 19.03
C ILE A 490 -14.18 -30.79 18.95
N LEU A 491 -13.83 -32.00 18.53
CA LEU A 491 -14.73 -33.09 18.21
C LEU A 491 -14.49 -34.29 19.13
N ILE A 492 -15.57 -34.99 19.48
CA ILE A 492 -15.51 -36.29 20.17
C ILE A 492 -16.37 -37.32 19.43
N PRO A 493 -16.13 -38.64 19.63
CA PRO A 493 -17.06 -39.67 19.21
C PRO A 493 -18.46 -39.48 19.84
N SER A 494 -19.50 -39.92 19.12
CA SER A 494 -20.88 -39.88 19.61
C SER A 494 -21.11 -40.91 20.73
N ASN A 495 -21.08 -40.45 21.99
CA ASN A 495 -21.34 -41.34 23.12
C ASN A 495 -22.78 -41.91 23.07
N PRO A 496 -23.00 -43.20 23.38
CA PRO A 496 -24.35 -43.79 23.46
C PRO A 496 -25.26 -43.00 24.40
N GLY A 497 -26.52 -42.79 23.99
CA GLY A 497 -27.49 -41.95 24.71
C GLY A 497 -27.34 -40.45 24.49
N SER A 498 -26.32 -39.98 23.77
CA SER A 498 -26.24 -38.57 23.34
C SER A 498 -27.21 -38.24 22.20
N ARG A 499 -27.54 -36.95 22.05
CA ARG A 499 -28.34 -36.45 20.91
C ARG A 499 -27.69 -36.75 19.56
N ALA A 500 -26.37 -36.57 19.47
CA ALA A 500 -25.59 -36.90 18.28
C ALA A 500 -25.80 -38.35 17.85
N HIS A 501 -25.60 -39.28 18.79
CA HIS A 501 -25.78 -40.72 18.56
C HIS A 501 -27.23 -41.08 18.20
N ALA A 502 -28.21 -40.48 18.89
CA ALA A 502 -29.63 -40.69 18.61
C ALA A 502 -30.08 -40.14 17.23
N ALA A 503 -29.38 -39.13 16.70
CA ALA A 503 -29.57 -38.60 15.35
C ALA A 503 -28.72 -39.33 14.27
N GLY A 504 -27.93 -40.34 14.67
CA GLY A 504 -27.06 -41.12 13.76
C GLY A 504 -25.70 -40.49 13.45
N TRP A 505 -25.39 -39.30 14.01
CA TRP A 505 -24.07 -38.69 13.87
C TRP A 505 -23.02 -39.52 14.60
N GLN A 506 -21.88 -39.78 13.94
CA GLN A 506 -20.77 -40.54 14.53
C GLN A 506 -19.93 -39.70 15.52
N TYR A 507 -20.10 -38.39 15.49
CA TYR A 507 -19.30 -37.39 16.18
C TYR A 507 -20.18 -36.32 16.85
N MET A 508 -19.59 -35.57 17.78
CA MET A 508 -20.22 -34.43 18.46
C MET A 508 -19.22 -33.28 18.58
N ILE A 509 -19.68 -32.05 18.33
CA ILE A 509 -18.93 -30.82 18.44
C ILE A 509 -19.03 -30.28 19.87
N LEU A 510 -17.88 -30.14 20.55
CA LEU A 510 -17.77 -29.47 21.85
C LEU A 510 -17.41 -27.98 21.70
N SER A 511 -16.62 -27.63 20.67
CA SER A 511 -16.23 -26.25 20.40
C SER A 511 -16.11 -26.00 18.89
N ASP A 512 -16.50 -24.81 18.46
CA ASP A 512 -16.45 -24.33 17.08
C ASP A 512 -16.11 -22.83 17.06
N SER A 513 -14.97 -22.50 16.47
CA SER A 513 -14.47 -21.13 16.38
C SER A 513 -14.21 -20.77 14.92
N LEU A 514 -14.92 -19.74 14.43
CA LEU A 514 -14.88 -19.31 13.04
C LEU A 514 -14.31 -17.89 12.92
N LEU A 515 -13.12 -17.79 12.33
CA LEU A 515 -12.50 -16.54 11.92
C LEU A 515 -12.71 -16.35 10.40
N ILE A 516 -13.29 -15.23 10.00
CA ILE A 516 -13.47 -14.85 8.59
C ILE A 516 -12.56 -13.67 8.28
N ARG A 517 -11.97 -13.64 7.08
CA ARG A 517 -11.08 -12.58 6.61
C ARG A 517 -11.31 -12.26 5.14
N THR A 518 -11.10 -11.00 4.77
CA THR A 518 -11.11 -10.55 3.38
C THR A 518 -10.00 -11.25 2.58
N ASN A 519 -10.31 -11.70 1.37
CA ASN A 519 -9.34 -12.37 0.50
C ASN A 519 -8.23 -11.37 0.10
N LYS A 520 -7.00 -11.63 0.54
CA LYS A 520 -5.82 -10.91 0.05
C LYS A 520 -5.50 -11.34 -1.37
N ARG A 521 -5.78 -10.47 -2.33
CA ARG A 521 -4.99 -10.45 -3.57
C ARG A 521 -3.57 -10.00 -3.17
N TYR A 522 -2.63 -10.92 -3.30
CA TYR A 522 -1.19 -10.65 -3.30
C TYR A 522 -0.77 -10.13 -4.68
#